data_AF-A0A642UXX6-F1
#
_entry.id   AF-A0A642UXX6-F1
#
_cell.length_a   1.000
_cell.length_b   1.000
_cell.length_c   1.000
_cell.angle_alpha   90.00
_cell.angle_beta   90.00
_cell.angle_gamma   90.00
#
_symmetry.space_group_name_H-M   'P 1'
#
loop_
_entity.id
_entity.type
_entity.pdbx_description
1 polymer ?
#
loop_
_entity_poly.entity_id
_entity_poly.type
_entity_poly.pdbx_seq_one_letter_code
_entity_poly.pdbx_strand_id
1 'polypeptide(L)'
;MKEEFDDIEKRIEESVVEKDNGEYSLTSFPTEMSCTQAFDELYACYSIGGQFRNLYRYGEMNNCKEKREKMKFCLFVKLNGEEEKKRQIAEFYKRDLAKKQSQHGSSENIWSRRKEPLPPKPFLEE
;
A
#
# COMPACT_ATOMS: atom_id res chain seq x y z
N MET A 1 6.82 31.66 1.80
CA MET A 1 5.58 30.86 1.91
C MET A 1 5.51 29.71 0.91
N LYS A 2 5.79 29.92 -0.40
CA LYS A 2 5.88 28.79 -1.37
C LYS A 2 7.14 27.94 -1.14
N GLU A 3 8.28 28.59 -0.93
CA GLU A 3 9.55 27.91 -0.61
C GLU A 3 9.51 27.15 0.73
N GLU A 4 8.70 27.62 1.67
CA GLU A 4 8.55 26.99 2.99
C GLU A 4 7.66 25.74 2.90
N PHE A 5 6.68 25.72 1.99
CA PHE A 5 5.85 24.55 1.70
C PHE A 5 6.63 23.49 0.91
N ASP A 6 7.42 23.93 -0.08
CA ASP A 6 8.29 23.05 -0.87
C ASP A 6 9.39 22.41 0.01
N ASP A 7 9.94 23.14 1.00
CA ASP A 7 10.88 22.59 2.00
C ASP A 7 10.22 21.57 2.96
N ILE A 8 8.94 21.76 3.30
CA ILE A 8 8.18 20.81 4.11
C ILE A 8 7.93 19.51 3.34
N GLU A 9 7.53 19.59 2.06
CA GLU A 9 7.38 18.42 1.19
C GLU A 9 8.68 17.66 1.04
N LYS A 10 9.80 18.38 0.88
CA LYS A 10 11.13 17.79 0.72
C LYS A 10 11.63 17.09 1.99
N ARG A 11 11.36 17.65 3.17
CA ARG A 11 11.65 17.00 4.47
C ARG A 11 10.77 15.77 4.71
N ILE A 12 9.52 15.80 4.24
CA ILE A 12 8.64 14.63 4.27
C ILE A 12 9.22 13.54 3.36
N GLU A 13 9.67 13.87 2.15
CA GLU A 13 10.34 12.91 1.26
C GLU A 13 11.64 12.35 1.88
N GLU A 14 12.50 13.20 2.45
CA GLU A 14 13.76 12.76 3.09
C GLU A 14 13.52 11.87 4.31
N SER A 15 12.53 12.17 5.16
CA SER A 15 12.18 11.31 6.31
C SER A 15 11.56 9.97 5.91
N VAL A 16 10.92 9.89 4.74
CA VAL A 16 10.46 8.63 4.14
C VAL A 16 11.65 7.82 3.62
N VAL A 17 12.65 8.49 3.04
CA VAL A 17 13.90 7.86 2.57
C VAL A 17 14.76 7.34 3.74
N GLU A 18 14.78 8.02 4.88
CA GLU A 18 15.60 7.61 6.03
C GLU A 18 15.06 6.34 6.73
N LYS A 19 13.75 6.14 6.73
CA LYS A 19 13.09 4.90 7.21
C LYS A 19 13.22 3.71 6.25
N ASP A 20 13.67 3.97 5.03
CA ASP A 20 13.81 2.99 3.94
C ASP A 20 15.13 2.18 4.04
N ASN A 21 16.07 2.60 4.91
CA ASN A 21 17.40 1.99 5.04
C ASN A 21 17.43 0.68 5.86
N GLY A 22 16.32 0.28 6.45
CA GLY A 22 16.16 -1.00 7.13
C GLY A 22 15.10 -1.88 6.46
N GLU A 23 15.56 -2.90 5.72
CA GLU A 23 14.91 -4.23 5.63
C GLU A 23 14.01 -4.62 4.42
N TYR A 24 13.79 -3.79 3.39
CA TYR A 24 13.07 -4.26 2.18
C TYR A 24 13.75 -3.90 0.85
N SER A 25 14.41 -4.89 0.22
CA SER A 25 14.90 -4.80 -1.16
C SER A 25 13.74 -4.85 -2.17
N LEU A 26 13.89 -4.25 -3.36
CA LEU A 26 12.87 -4.29 -4.42
C LEU A 26 12.45 -5.73 -4.81
N THR A 27 13.32 -6.70 -4.58
CA THR A 27 13.05 -8.14 -4.80
C THR A 27 12.04 -8.75 -3.83
N SER A 28 11.78 -8.11 -2.69
CA SER A 28 10.78 -8.53 -1.71
C SER A 28 9.35 -8.16 -2.14
N PHE A 29 9.21 -7.20 -3.06
CA PHE A 29 7.92 -6.72 -3.53
C PHE A 29 7.44 -7.51 -4.76
N PRO A 30 6.11 -7.68 -4.92
CA PRO A 30 5.57 -8.37 -6.07
C PRO A 30 5.89 -7.58 -7.35
N THR A 31 6.33 -8.32 -8.36
CA THR A 31 6.82 -7.78 -9.62
C THR A 31 5.76 -7.80 -10.73
N GLU A 32 4.66 -8.50 -10.47
CA GLU A 32 3.53 -8.65 -11.40
C GLU A 32 2.26 -8.05 -10.80
N MET A 33 1.35 -7.63 -11.69
CA MET A 33 0.04 -7.13 -11.30
C MET A 33 -1.01 -7.49 -12.35
N SER A 34 -2.24 -7.74 -11.91
CA SER A 34 -3.38 -7.98 -12.79
C SER A 34 -4.27 -6.74 -12.91
N CYS A 35 -4.50 -6.28 -14.15
CA CYS A 35 -5.36 -5.13 -14.39
C CYS A 35 -6.85 -5.45 -14.24
N THR A 36 -7.26 -6.71 -14.45
CA THR A 36 -8.65 -7.13 -14.20
C THR A 36 -8.96 -7.04 -12.71
N GLN A 37 -8.05 -7.52 -11.86
CA GLN A 37 -8.17 -7.39 -10.42
C GLN A 37 -8.21 -5.91 -9.97
N ALA A 38 -7.36 -5.06 -10.53
CA ALA A 38 -7.37 -3.63 -10.23
C ALA A 38 -8.70 -2.95 -10.64
N PHE A 39 -9.31 -3.40 -11.74
CA PHE A 39 -10.63 -2.94 -12.16
C PHE A 39 -11.74 -3.43 -11.22
N ASP A 40 -11.73 -4.71 -10.84
CA ASP A 40 -12.74 -5.27 -9.93
C ASP A 40 -12.72 -4.56 -8.57
N GLU A 41 -11.53 -4.24 -8.05
CA GLU A 41 -11.39 -3.43 -6.83
C GLU A 41 -11.98 -2.02 -6.96
N LEU A 42 -11.80 -1.38 -8.12
CA LEU A 42 -12.33 -0.06 -8.41
C LEU A 42 -13.86 -0.09 -8.53
N TYR A 43 -14.38 -1.06 -9.29
CA TYR A 43 -15.80 -1.25 -9.49
C TYR A 43 -16.51 -1.58 -8.16
N ALA A 44 -15.94 -2.46 -7.35
CA ALA A 44 -16.45 -2.79 -6.03
C ALA A 44 -16.51 -1.55 -5.12
N CYS A 45 -15.53 -0.65 -5.19
CA CYS A 45 -15.55 0.59 -4.43
C CYS A 45 -16.68 1.54 -4.84
N TYR A 46 -16.90 1.71 -6.16
CA TYR A 46 -17.99 2.55 -6.66
C TYR A 46 -19.37 1.91 -6.59
N SER A 47 -19.44 0.58 -6.41
CA SER A 47 -20.70 -0.13 -6.26
C SER A 47 -21.52 0.44 -5.09
N ILE A 48 -22.85 0.37 -5.22
CA ILE A 48 -23.78 0.87 -4.20
C ILE A 48 -23.50 0.22 -2.84
N GLY A 49 -23.22 -1.09 -2.81
CA GLY A 49 -22.90 -1.80 -1.58
C GLY A 49 -21.58 -1.33 -0.94
N GLY A 50 -20.55 -1.08 -1.75
CA GLY A 50 -19.27 -0.55 -1.28
C GLY A 50 -19.41 0.85 -0.69
N GLN A 51 -20.14 1.72 -1.36
CA GLN A 51 -20.37 3.08 -0.91
C GLN A 51 -21.29 3.16 0.31
N PHE A 52 -22.31 2.31 0.39
CA PHE A 52 -23.19 2.25 1.56
C PHE A 52 -22.42 1.88 2.83
N ARG A 53 -21.43 0.97 2.73
CA ARG A 53 -20.57 0.63 3.87
C ARG A 53 -19.72 1.81 4.33
N ASN A 54 -19.17 2.60 3.41
CA ASN A 54 -18.41 3.80 3.75
C ASN A 54 -19.30 4.87 4.39
N LEU A 55 -20.48 5.09 3.81
CA LEU A 55 -21.49 6.00 4.35
C LEU A 55 -21.91 5.59 5.77
N TYR A 56 -22.14 4.31 6.02
CA TYR A 56 -22.50 3.80 7.35
C TYR A 56 -21.38 3.98 8.39
N ARG A 57 -20.11 3.74 8.01
CA ARG A 57 -18.97 3.78 8.95
C ARG A 57 -18.45 5.19 9.21
N TYR A 58 -18.40 6.01 8.17
CA TYR A 58 -17.72 7.31 8.21
C TYR A 58 -18.66 8.49 7.96
N GLY A 59 -19.90 8.25 7.52
CA GLY A 59 -20.86 9.31 7.22
C GLY A 59 -20.65 9.98 5.86
N GLU A 60 -19.72 9.48 5.04
CA GLU A 60 -19.37 10.07 3.75
C GLU A 60 -19.21 9.02 2.65
N MET A 61 -19.41 9.46 1.41
CA MET A 61 -19.15 8.65 0.21
C MET A 61 -17.66 8.68 -0.09
N ASN A 62 -17.06 7.52 -0.34
CA ASN A 62 -15.64 7.45 -0.65
C ASN A 62 -15.38 7.84 -2.12
N ASN A 63 -14.33 8.60 -2.37
CA ASN A 63 -13.93 9.00 -3.73
C ASN A 63 -13.14 7.90 -4.49
N CYS A 64 -12.85 6.76 -3.84
CA CYS A 64 -12.17 5.60 -4.43
C CYS A 64 -10.82 5.94 -5.09
N LYS A 65 -10.13 6.98 -4.60
CA LYS A 65 -8.92 7.55 -5.21
C LYS A 65 -7.81 6.52 -5.39
N GLU A 66 -7.54 5.72 -4.35
CA GLU A 66 -6.46 4.74 -4.35
C GLU A 66 -6.69 3.61 -5.37
N LYS A 67 -7.93 3.09 -5.43
CA LYS A 67 -8.29 2.04 -6.39
C LYS A 67 -8.21 2.55 -7.83
N ARG A 68 -8.62 3.80 -8.03
CA ARG A 68 -8.54 4.46 -9.34
C ARG A 68 -7.09 4.68 -9.77
N GLU A 69 -6.22 5.10 -8.86
CA GLU A 69 -4.79 5.27 -9.11
C GLU A 69 -4.11 3.93 -9.44
N LYS A 70 -4.43 2.85 -8.71
CA LYS A 70 -3.95 1.49 -9.01
C LYS A 70 -4.37 1.03 -10.41
N MET A 71 -5.61 1.26 -10.80
CA MET A 71 -6.12 0.91 -12.14
C MET A 71 -5.41 1.70 -13.24
N LYS A 72 -5.29 3.03 -13.08
CA LYS A 72 -4.56 3.89 -14.02
C LYS A 72 -3.11 3.44 -14.17
N PHE A 73 -2.44 3.19 -13.05
CA PHE A 73 -1.06 2.70 -13.02
C PHE A 73 -0.91 1.39 -13.80
N CYS A 74 -1.80 0.42 -13.59
CA CYS A 74 -1.76 -0.84 -14.33
C CYS A 74 -1.85 -0.65 -15.85
N LEU A 75 -2.73 0.25 -16.30
CA LEU A 75 -2.88 0.55 -17.72
C LEU A 75 -1.63 1.22 -18.29
N PHE A 76 -1.03 2.17 -17.57
CA PHE A 76 0.19 2.85 -18.03
C PHE A 76 1.40 1.92 -18.09
N VAL A 77 1.61 1.13 -17.03
CA VAL A 77 2.74 0.21 -16.93
C VAL A 77 2.72 -0.89 -17.99
N LYS A 78 1.53 -1.31 -18.42
CA LYS A 78 1.38 -2.33 -19.47
C LYS A 78 1.97 -1.90 -20.82
N LEU A 79 2.13 -0.59 -21.04
CA LEU A 79 2.73 -0.03 -22.25
C LEU A 79 4.27 -0.03 -22.22
N ASN A 80 4.87 -0.23 -21.04
CA ASN A 80 6.32 -0.22 -20.86
C ASN A 80 6.94 -1.58 -21.16
N GLY A 81 8.25 -1.62 -21.40
CA GLY A 81 9.00 -2.86 -21.58
C GLY A 81 8.96 -3.76 -20.35
N GLU A 82 9.20 -5.07 -20.51
CA GLU A 82 8.98 -6.07 -19.45
C GLU A 82 9.83 -5.84 -18.19
N GLU A 83 11.12 -5.55 -18.35
CA GLU A 83 12.03 -5.28 -17.22
C GLU A 83 11.67 -3.98 -16.48
N GLU A 84 11.33 -2.93 -17.22
CA GLU A 84 10.92 -1.65 -16.65
C GLU A 84 9.56 -1.77 -15.93
N LYS A 85 8.63 -2.52 -16.53
CA LYS A 85 7.34 -2.85 -15.92
C LYS A 85 7.55 -3.52 -14.57
N LYS A 86 8.40 -4.54 -14.52
CA LYS A 86 8.70 -5.30 -13.30
C LYS A 86 9.20 -4.38 -12.18
N ARG A 87 10.17 -3.52 -12.49
CA ARG A 87 10.72 -2.54 -11.56
C ARG A 87 9.67 -1.55 -11.08
N GLN A 88 8.91 -0.95 -11.99
CA GLN A 88 7.89 0.04 -11.66
C GLN A 88 6.80 -0.53 -10.76
N ILE A 89 6.39 -1.78 -11.00
CA ILE A 89 5.39 -2.47 -10.16
C ILE A 89 5.92 -2.64 -8.73
N ALA A 90 7.15 -3.12 -8.57
CA ALA A 90 7.78 -3.26 -7.26
C ALA A 90 7.86 -1.91 -6.53
N GLU A 91 8.28 -0.85 -7.23
CA GLU A 91 8.34 0.51 -6.67
C GLU A 91 6.95 1.04 -6.28
N PHE A 92 5.91 0.74 -7.06
CA PHE A 92 4.53 1.13 -6.74
C PHE A 92 4.05 0.49 -5.44
N TYR A 93 4.26 -0.82 -5.27
CA TYR A 93 3.87 -1.51 -4.03
C TYR A 93 4.69 -1.06 -2.82
N LYS A 94 5.98 -0.75 -3.01
CA LYS A 94 6.81 -0.15 -1.97
C LYS A 94 6.24 1.19 -1.51
N ARG A 95 5.93 2.08 -2.46
CA ARG A 95 5.32 3.39 -2.16
C ARG A 95 3.95 3.27 -1.49
N ASP A 96 3.11 2.35 -1.95
CA ASP A 96 1.79 2.09 -1.36
C ASP A 96 1.89 1.59 0.08
N LEU A 97 2.85 0.70 0.36
CA LEU A 97 3.12 0.22 1.72
C LEU A 97 3.61 1.34 2.62
N ALA A 98 4.56 2.16 2.17
CA ALA A 98 5.07 3.30 2.94
C ALA A 98 3.94 4.30 3.28
N LYS A 99 3.07 4.60 2.32
CA LYS A 99 1.89 5.46 2.51
C LYS A 99 0.92 4.88 3.55
N LYS A 100 0.64 3.58 3.49
CA LYS A 100 -0.25 2.93 4.47
C LYS A 100 0.35 2.93 5.87
N GLN A 101 1.65 2.67 5.97
CA GLN A 101 2.37 2.72 7.25
C GLN A 101 2.36 4.13 7.86
N SER A 102 2.48 5.18 7.05
CA SER A 102 2.42 6.55 7.56
C SER A 102 1.01 6.96 8.03
N GLN A 103 -0.03 6.47 7.36
CA GLN A 103 -1.43 6.81 7.69
C GLN A 103 -2.01 6.00 8.86
N HIS A 104 -1.71 4.71 8.92
CA HIS A 104 -2.36 3.79 9.87
C HIS A 104 -1.39 3.19 10.90
N GLY A 105 -0.07 3.42 10.74
CA GLY A 105 0.95 2.73 11.51
C GLY A 105 1.23 1.31 10.98
N SER A 106 2.34 0.73 11.43
CA SER A 106 2.65 -0.69 11.20
C SER A 106 2.17 -1.52 12.38
N SER A 107 1.69 -2.75 12.12
CA SER A 107 1.36 -3.71 13.18
C SER A 107 2.59 -4.07 14.02
N GLU A 108 3.79 -3.97 13.45
CA GLU A 108 5.04 -4.22 14.15
C GLU A 108 5.35 -3.18 15.25
N ASN A 109 4.64 -2.06 15.26
CA ASN A 109 4.72 -1.07 16.34
C ASN A 109 4.05 -1.55 17.63
N ILE A 110 3.09 -2.48 17.52
CA ILE A 110 2.36 -3.05 18.68
C ILE A 110 2.85 -4.47 18.97
N TRP A 111 3.07 -5.28 17.93
CA TRP A 111 3.44 -6.69 18.06
C TRP A 111 4.76 -6.99 17.39
N SER A 112 5.74 -7.46 18.16
CA SER A 112 7.02 -7.92 17.62
C SER A 112 6.88 -9.31 16.99
N ARG A 113 7.62 -9.56 15.89
CA ARG A 113 7.70 -10.88 15.28
C ARG A 113 8.27 -11.89 16.28
N ARG A 114 7.60 -13.03 16.41
CA ARG A 114 8.07 -14.14 17.26
C ARG A 114 9.34 -14.76 16.67
N LYS A 115 10.34 -15.00 17.52
CA LYS A 115 11.61 -15.64 17.12
C LYS A 115 11.54 -17.17 17.17
N GLU A 116 10.72 -17.70 18.07
CA GLU A 116 10.61 -19.14 18.32
C GLU A 116 9.31 -19.72 17.74
N PRO A 117 9.30 -20.97 17.26
CA PRO A 117 8.07 -21.61 16.82
C PRO A 117 7.09 -21.81 17.99
N LEU A 118 5.80 -21.91 17.67
CA LEU A 118 4.80 -22.28 18.67
C LEU A 118 5.03 -23.72 19.16
N PRO A 119 4.73 -24.03 20.42
CA PRO A 119 4.70 -25.41 20.88
C PRO A 119 3.63 -26.21 20.08
N PRO A 120 3.82 -27.53 19.89
CA PRO A 120 2.96 -28.35 19.04
C PRO A 120 1.48 -28.43 19.50
N LYS A 121 1.15 -28.01 20.73
CA LYS A 121 -0.22 -27.89 21.24
C LYS A 121 -0.40 -26.58 22.04
N PRO A 122 -0.69 -25.45 21.37
CA PRO A 122 -0.68 -24.14 22.03
C PRO A 122 -1.94 -23.80 22.82
N PHE A 123 -3.04 -24.57 22.67
CA PHE A 123 -4.35 -24.23 23.24
C PHE A 123 -5.02 -25.37 24.03
N LEU A 124 -4.32 -26.48 24.26
CA LEU A 124 -4.82 -27.55 25.11
C LEU A 124 -4.17 -27.39 26.48
N GLU A 125 -4.99 -27.21 27.52
CA GLU A 125 -4.54 -27.45 28.89
C GLU A 125 -4.20 -28.95 29.03
N GLU A 126 -3.13 -29.26 29.77
CA GLU A 126 -2.62 -30.62 29.97
C GLU A 126 -3.66 -31.58 30.57
#